data_AF-A0A650AA33-F1
#
_entry.id   AF-A0A650AA33-F1
#
_cell.length_a   1.000
_cell.length_b   1.000
_cell.length_c   1.000
_cell.angle_alpha   90.00
_cell.angle_beta   90.00
_cell.angle_gamma   90.00
#
_symmetry.space_group_name_H-M   'P 1'
#
loop_
_entity.id
_entity.type
_entity.pdbx_description
1 polymer ?
#
loop_
_entity_poly.entity_id
_entity_poly.type
_entity_poly.pdbx_seq_one_letter_code
_entity_poly.pdbx_strand_id
1 'polypeptide(L)'
;MTDITDRHTLRRMSWSELITAGQEAEFQHDYERARIVWSFALHVATTTINKNLAIAHIRRCDTLLHKSKAVPGNNPCGSGQRV
;
A
#
# COMPACT_ATOMS: atom_id res chain seq x y z
N MET A 1 6.96 10.98 -12.83
CA MET A 1 7.23 10.08 -11.69
C MET A 1 7.14 8.67 -12.23
N THR A 2 8.22 7.90 -12.19
CA THR A 2 8.28 6.55 -12.76
C THR A 2 7.26 5.63 -12.08
N ASP A 3 6.47 4.90 -12.84
CA ASP A 3 5.50 3.95 -12.30
C ASP A 3 6.25 2.75 -11.68
N ILE A 4 6.44 2.78 -10.37
CA ILE A 4 7.23 1.74 -9.68
C ILE A 4 6.48 0.42 -9.60
N THR A 5 5.20 0.38 -9.99
CA THR A 5 4.42 -0.86 -10.00
C THR A 5 4.81 -1.76 -11.17
N ASP A 6 5.55 -1.21 -12.14
CA ASP A 6 6.16 -2.00 -13.21
C ASP A 6 7.10 -3.07 -12.64
N ARG A 7 6.79 -4.33 -12.97
CA ARG A 7 7.54 -5.51 -12.53
C ARG A 7 8.99 -5.48 -12.99
N HIS A 8 9.30 -4.85 -14.12
CA HIS A 8 10.67 -4.73 -14.60
C HIS A 8 11.49 -3.79 -13.73
N THR A 9 10.90 -2.68 -13.30
CA THR A 9 11.47 -1.73 -12.37
C THR A 9 11.73 -2.38 -11.00
N LEU A 10 10.75 -3.10 -10.46
CA LEU A 10 10.89 -3.82 -9.18
C LEU A 10 11.97 -4.89 -9.21
N ARG A 11 12.14 -5.61 -10.33
CA ARG A 11 13.18 -6.63 -10.49
C ARG A 11 14.61 -6.11 -10.41
N ARG A 12 14.81 -4.80 -10.67
CA ARG A 12 16.13 -4.17 -10.62
C ARG A 12 16.47 -3.63 -9.23
N MET A 13 15.50 -3.60 -8.32
CA MET A 13 15.67 -3.09 -6.96
C MET A 13 16.28 -4.15 -6.05
N SER A 14 17.22 -3.71 -5.24
CA SER A 14 17.70 -4.44 -4.06
C SER A 14 16.59 -4.59 -3.02
N TRP A 15 16.80 -5.49 -2.05
CA TRP A 15 15.90 -5.63 -0.91
C TRP A 15 15.66 -4.29 -0.19
N SER A 16 16.71 -3.54 0.09
CA SER A 16 16.61 -2.22 0.75
C SER A 16 15.77 -1.23 -0.05
N GLU A 17 15.93 -1.19 -1.37
CA GLU A 17 15.14 -0.30 -2.23
C GLU A 17 13.67 -0.68 -2.24
N LEU A 18 13.35 -1.98 -2.23
CA LEU A 18 11.97 -2.46 -2.10
C LEU A 18 11.34 -2.06 -0.76
N ILE A 19 12.10 -2.13 0.34
CA ILE A 19 11.66 -1.69 1.67
C ILE A 19 11.34 -0.20 1.65
N THR A 20 12.27 0.63 1.19
CA THR A 20 12.09 2.08 1.12
C THR A 20 10.90 2.43 0.23
N ALA A 21 10.77 1.80 -0.93
CA ALA A 21 9.67 2.05 -1.85
C ALA A 21 8.30 1.63 -1.28
N GLY A 22 8.24 0.50 -0.57
CA GLY A 22 7.02 0.04 0.10
C GLY A 22 6.61 0.97 1.24
N GLN A 23 7.56 1.41 2.06
CA GLN A 23 7.33 2.35 3.15
C GLN A 23 6.91 3.74 2.64
N GLU A 24 7.56 4.24 1.59
CA GLU A 24 7.21 5.52 0.97
C GLU A 24 5.77 5.49 0.41
N ALA A 25 5.39 4.40 -0.26
CA ALA A 25 4.02 4.23 -0.73
C ALA A 25 3.01 4.17 0.43
N GLU A 26 3.33 3.46 1.53
CA GLU A 26 2.50 3.48 2.75
C GLU A 26 2.38 4.89 3.34
N PHE A 27 3.48 5.64 3.39
CA PHE A 27 3.51 7.02 3.90
C PHE A 27 2.65 7.96 3.04
N GLN A 28 2.66 7.78 1.72
CA GLN A 28 1.81 8.50 0.78
C GLN A 28 0.34 8.04 0.77
N HIS A 29 -0.01 7.07 1.64
CA HIS A 29 -1.32 6.42 1.69
C HIS A 29 -1.74 5.72 0.38
N ASP A 30 -0.79 5.44 -0.51
CA ASP A 30 -1.00 4.66 -1.72
C ASP A 30 -0.87 3.17 -1.38
N TYR A 31 -1.89 2.66 -0.69
CA TYR A 31 -1.89 1.29 -0.16
C TYR A 31 -2.01 0.23 -1.27
N GLU A 32 -2.49 0.58 -2.46
CA GLU A 32 -2.50 -0.33 -3.62
C GLU A 32 -1.08 -0.53 -4.14
N ARG A 33 -0.35 0.57 -4.35
CA ARG A 33 1.07 0.53 -4.74
C ARG A 33 1.94 -0.13 -3.69
N ALA A 34 1.76 0.23 -2.41
CA ALA A 34 2.49 -0.40 -1.32
C ALA A 34 2.30 -1.92 -1.32
N ARG A 35 1.05 -2.39 -1.46
CA ARG A 35 0.73 -3.82 -1.54
C ARG A 35 1.44 -4.52 -2.70
N ILE A 36 1.55 -3.88 -3.87
CA ILE A 36 2.29 -4.43 -5.02
C ILE A 36 3.78 -4.58 -4.70
N VAL A 37 4.41 -3.53 -4.15
CA VAL A 37 5.82 -3.55 -3.77
C VAL A 37 6.08 -4.63 -2.72
N TRP A 38 5.25 -4.70 -1.67
CA TRP A 38 5.38 -5.71 -0.62
C TRP A 38 5.15 -7.14 -1.11
N SER A 39 4.24 -7.33 -2.08
CA SER A 39 4.05 -8.63 -2.73
C SER A 39 5.28 -9.05 -3.53
N PHE A 40 5.94 -8.11 -4.20
CA PHE A 40 7.20 -8.39 -4.89
C PHE A 40 8.33 -8.68 -3.91
N ALA A 41 8.44 -7.89 -2.83
CA ALA A 41 9.38 -8.15 -1.74
C ALA A 41 9.19 -9.57 -1.18
N LEU A 42 7.96 -9.99 -0.87
CA LEU A 42 7.66 -11.34 -0.42
C LEU A 42 8.18 -12.42 -1.39
N HIS A 43 8.03 -12.20 -2.70
CA HIS A 43 8.47 -13.14 -3.72
C HIS A 43 10.00 -13.30 -3.75
N VAL A 44 10.76 -12.20 -3.61
CA VAL A 44 12.23 -12.23 -3.67
C VAL A 44 12.89 -12.49 -2.31
N ALA A 45 12.14 -12.41 -1.21
CA ALA A 45 12.63 -12.66 0.14
C ALA A 45 13.14 -14.11 0.27
N THR A 46 14.41 -14.27 0.62
CA THR A 46 15.02 -15.59 0.85
C THR A 46 14.93 -16.04 2.30
N THR A 47 14.92 -15.10 3.25
CA THR A 47 14.86 -15.39 4.70
C THR A 47 13.43 -15.38 5.23
N THR A 48 13.15 -16.21 6.22
CA THR A 48 11.85 -16.25 6.90
C THR A 48 11.48 -14.93 7.54
N ILE A 49 12.45 -14.22 8.12
CA ILE A 49 12.25 -12.91 8.74
C ILE A 49 11.74 -11.90 7.70
N ASN A 50 12.38 -11.87 6.53
CA ASN A 50 12.01 -10.97 5.44
C ASN A 50 10.63 -11.30 4.84
N LYS A 51 10.31 -12.60 4.73
CA LYS A 51 8.96 -13.04 4.32
C LYS A 51 7.90 -12.59 5.32
N ASN A 52 8.14 -12.78 6.61
CA ASN A 52 7.21 -12.38 7.67
C ASN A 52 6.97 -10.87 7.69
N LEU A 53 8.03 -10.08 7.48
CA LEU A 53 7.94 -8.63 7.34
C LEU A 53 7.03 -8.25 6.18
N ALA A 54 7.29 -8.78 4.98
CA ALA A 54 6.48 -8.47 3.81
C ALA A 54 5.01 -8.88 3.99
N ILE A 55 4.74 -10.05 4.57
CA ILE A 55 3.37 -10.51 4.88
C ILE A 55 2.65 -9.54 5.84
N ALA A 56 3.33 -9.05 6.87
CA ALA A 56 2.73 -8.11 7.82
C ALA A 56 2.31 -6.80 7.13
N HIS A 57 3.16 -6.28 6.26
CA HIS A 57 2.86 -5.07 5.48
C HIS A 57 1.72 -5.28 4.46
N ILE A 58 1.67 -6.42 3.78
CA ILE A 58 0.55 -6.76 2.87
C ILE A 58 -0.77 -6.78 3.65
N ARG A 59 -0.82 -7.45 4.81
CA ARG A 59 -2.03 -7.51 5.65
C ARG A 59 -2.48 -6.13 6.14
N ARG A 60 -1.51 -5.26 6.48
CA ARG A 60 -1.78 -3.87 6.85
C ARG A 60 -2.41 -3.11 5.68
N CYS A 61 -1.83 -3.20 4.49
CA CYS A 61 -2.35 -2.57 3.28
C CYS A 61 -3.77 -3.07 2.96
N ASP A 62 -4.02 -4.38 3.00
CA ASP A 62 -5.35 -4.96 2.79
C ASP A 62 -6.38 -4.39 3.77
N THR A 63 -6.01 -4.27 5.06
CA THR A 63 -6.90 -3.71 6.08
C THR A 63 -7.25 -2.25 5.79
N LEU A 64 -6.27 -1.44 5.39
CA LEU A 64 -6.45 -0.02 5.11
C LEU A 64 -7.24 0.22 3.82
N LEU A 65 -7.02 -0.61 2.79
CA LEU A 65 -7.83 -0.60 1.58
C LEU A 65 -9.28 -0.97 1.87
N HIS A 66 -9.55 -2.00 2.67
CA HIS A 66 -10.92 -2.34 3.08
C HIS A 66 -11.59 -1.21 3.87
N LYS A 67 -10.88 -0.58 4.81
CA LYS A 67 -11.40 0.58 5.56
C LYS A 67 -11.71 1.77 4.67
N SER A 68 -10.86 2.06 3.69
CA SER A 68 -11.09 3.16 2.73
C SER A 68 -12.36 2.96 1.91
N LYS A 69 -12.69 1.70 1.57
CA LYS A 69 -13.92 1.33 0.85
C LYS A 69 -15.16 1.30 1.75
N ALA A 70 -14.97 1.14 3.06
CA ALA A 70 -16.03 1.06 4.05
C ALA A 70 -16.48 2.44 4.60
N VAL A 71 -16.16 3.55 3.93
CA VAL A 71 -16.79 4.85 4.19
C VAL A 71 -18.01 5.01 3.27
N PRO A 72 -19.23 4.61 3.69
CA PRO A 72 -20.43 5.12 3.05
C PRO A 72 -20.52 6.61 3.40
N GLY A 73 -20.63 7.46 2.39
CA GLY A 73 -20.68 8.90 2.54
C GLY A 73 -21.73 9.35 3.56
N ASN A 74 -21.27 9.84 4.69
CA ASN A 74 -22.03 10.66 5.61
C ASN A 74 -22.00 12.12 5.10
N ASN A 75 -22.76 12.36 4.03
CA ASN A 75 -23.29 13.68 3.71
C ASN A 75 -24.72 13.78 4.26
N PRO A 76 -25.01 14.80 5.07
CA PRO A 76 -26.21 15.58 4.86
C PRO A 76 -25.77 17.00 4.45
N CYS A 77 -25.67 17.19 3.13
CA CYS A 77 -25.80 18.52 2.55
C CYS A 77 -27.30 18.70 2.24
N GLY A 78 -27.89 19.78 2.77
CA GLY A 78 -29.30 20.16 2.62
C GLY A 78 -30.06 19.93 3.92
N SER A 79 -30.51 20.95 4.64
CA SER A 79 -31.30 22.08 4.15
C SER A 79 -30.99 23.36 4.94
N GLY A 80 -30.76 24.44 4.22
CA GLY A 80 -31.04 25.76 4.77
C GLY A 80 -32.54 25.86 5.09
N GLN A 81 -32.86 26.37 6.26
CA GLN A 81 -34.12 27.05 6.49
C GLN A 81 -33.87 28.24 7.40
N ARG A 82 -34.06 29.44 6.82
CA ARG A 82 -34.22 30.71 7.53
C ARG A 82 -35.45 30.62 8.44
N VAL A 83 -35.29 30.96 9.71
CA VAL A 83 -36.06 32.00 10.45
C VAL A 83 -35.32 32.35 11.72
#